data_AF-A0A8I2DUU6-F1
#
_entry.id   AF-A0A8I2DUU6-F1
#
_cell.length_a   1.000
_cell.length_b   1.000
_cell.length_c   1.000
_cell.angle_alpha   90.00
_cell.angle_beta   90.00
_cell.angle_gamma   90.00
#
_symmetry.space_group_name_H-M   'P 1'
#
loop_
_entity.id
_entity.type
_entity.pdbx_description
1 polymer ?
#
loop_
_entity_poly.entity_id
_entity_poly.type
_entity_poly.pdbx_seq_one_letter_code
_entity_poly.pdbx_strand_id
1 'polypeptide(L)'
;MSGQRFHGNSFGQGSTNNFGGNQSAGNTDTTQTFGDNSPVHAAPPAPSTPPAQPYGDGWRRQAAAAPGDAERARSVFVVHGRDDQVRREMYELLRRLDLRPKEWEDLVRATGQASPFLGDVVAGAPAQAQAALVLLTPDDVVTLHPELRGRNEPDYETRPVCQPRPNVLIELGMVLMAYPERTLIVEVGGVRPIADIAGRNVIRFDGSETALGKVVERLKLAGCTVNDTGSDWRQTYPFKHLSAYHRRP
;
A
#
# COMPACT_ATOMS: atom_id res chain seq x y z
N MET A 1 27.73 -63.18 -36.29
CA MET A 1 26.70 -64.00 -35.62
C MET A 1 25.78 -63.00 -34.92
N SER A 2 24.65 -62.62 -35.52
CA SER A 2 23.36 -63.34 -35.55
C SER A 2 22.64 -63.31 -34.20
N GLY A 3 21.42 -62.77 -34.04
CA GLY A 3 20.59 -62.02 -35.00
C GLY A 3 19.09 -62.24 -34.76
N GLN A 4 18.30 -61.19 -35.02
CA GLN A 4 16.83 -61.19 -35.23
C GLN A 4 15.96 -61.48 -33.98
N ARG A 5 14.90 -60.73 -33.62
CA ARG A 5 13.83 -59.90 -34.28
C ARG A 5 12.46 -60.62 -34.27
N PHE A 6 11.40 -59.78 -34.33
CA PHE A 6 9.96 -60.06 -34.57
C PHE A 6 9.18 -60.64 -33.37
N HIS A 7 7.88 -60.37 -33.13
CA HIS A 7 6.93 -59.25 -33.42
C HIS A 7 5.63 -59.46 -32.58
N GLY A 8 4.65 -58.55 -32.48
CA GLY A 8 4.46 -57.17 -32.96
C GLY A 8 2.95 -56.80 -33.02
N ASN A 9 2.61 -55.51 -32.89
CA ASN A 9 1.34 -54.84 -33.30
C ASN A 9 -0.01 -55.31 -32.67
N SER A 10 -1.11 -54.53 -32.58
CA SER A 10 -1.46 -53.08 -32.71
C SER A 10 -2.96 -52.96 -32.26
N PHE A 11 -3.56 -51.87 -31.76
CA PHE A 11 -4.00 -50.65 -32.47
C PHE A 11 -4.74 -49.66 -31.53
N GLY A 12 -4.69 -48.36 -31.85
CA GLY A 12 -5.70 -47.33 -31.49
C GLY A 12 -5.47 -46.53 -30.19
N GLN A 13 -5.74 -45.21 -30.12
CA GLN A 13 -6.15 -44.24 -31.16
C GLN A 13 -5.99 -42.78 -30.64
N GLY A 14 -5.54 -41.83 -31.49
CA GLY A 14 -5.54 -40.36 -31.25
C GLY A 14 -4.43 -39.84 -30.31
N SER A 15 -3.44 -39.01 -30.69
CA SER A 15 -3.43 -37.75 -31.48
C SER A 15 -4.35 -36.67 -30.90
N THR A 16 -3.97 -35.39 -30.76
CA THR A 16 -2.70 -34.62 -30.90
C THR A 16 -2.97 -33.24 -30.26
N ASN A 17 -1.94 -32.44 -29.95
CA ASN A 17 -1.87 -31.02 -30.38
C ASN A 17 -0.62 -30.30 -29.84
N ASN A 18 0.22 -29.87 -30.78
CA ASN A 18 1.21 -28.83 -30.61
C ASN A 18 1.21 -27.99 -31.90
N PHE A 19 0.79 -26.72 -31.84
CA PHE A 19 1.15 -25.65 -32.77
C PHE A 19 0.95 -24.32 -32.01
N GLY A 20 1.95 -23.44 -32.01
CA GLY A 20 1.92 -22.20 -32.79
C GLY A 20 0.97 -21.16 -32.16
N GLY A 21 1.44 -20.12 -31.48
CA GLY A 21 2.46 -19.18 -31.93
C GLY A 21 1.75 -18.01 -32.63
N ASN A 22 1.67 -16.84 -32.00
CA ASN A 22 1.06 -15.66 -32.62
C ASN A 22 1.75 -14.34 -32.21
N GLN A 23 2.52 -13.81 -33.14
CA GLN A 23 2.74 -12.37 -33.39
C GLN A 23 2.20 -12.14 -34.82
N SER A 24 1.68 -11.00 -35.26
CA SER A 24 1.38 -9.70 -34.66
C SER A 24 0.67 -8.88 -35.76
N ALA A 25 -0.39 -8.09 -35.46
CA ALA A 25 -0.85 -7.00 -36.35
C ALA A 25 -1.94 -6.12 -35.71
N GLY A 26 -1.92 -4.82 -36.03
CA GLY A 26 -3.12 -3.97 -36.04
C GLY A 26 -3.33 -3.07 -34.82
N ASN A 27 -3.67 -1.80 -35.09
CA ASN A 27 -3.93 -0.74 -34.10
C ASN A 27 -5.43 -0.30 -34.17
N THR A 28 -5.77 0.69 -33.34
CA THR A 28 -6.92 1.62 -33.37
C THR A 28 -8.30 1.16 -32.87
N ASP A 29 -8.60 1.65 -31.66
CA ASP A 29 -9.81 2.40 -31.28
C ASP A 29 -11.18 1.74 -30.99
N THR A 30 -11.82 2.35 -29.97
CA THR A 30 -13.25 2.35 -29.59
C THR A 30 -13.91 1.13 -28.93
N THR A 31 -14.27 1.34 -27.65
CA THR A 31 -15.62 1.15 -27.07
C THR A 31 -16.22 -0.26 -26.89
N GLN A 32 -16.42 -0.62 -25.61
CA GLN A 32 -17.42 -1.52 -25.00
C GLN A 32 -18.01 -2.71 -25.80
N THR A 33 -18.03 -3.89 -25.16
CA THR A 33 -19.28 -4.67 -25.02
C THR A 33 -19.27 -5.45 -23.71
N PHE A 34 -20.39 -5.45 -22.98
CA PHE A 34 -20.61 -6.32 -21.82
C PHE A 34 -20.95 -7.74 -22.27
N GLY A 35 -20.84 -8.72 -21.36
CA GLY A 35 -21.16 -10.12 -21.67
C GLY A 35 -22.66 -10.36 -21.86
N ASP A 36 -23.13 -10.27 -23.11
CA ASP A 36 -24.44 -10.79 -23.50
C ASP A 36 -24.44 -12.33 -23.52
N ASN A 37 -25.61 -12.88 -23.16
CA ASN A 37 -26.05 -14.29 -23.16
C ASN A 37 -26.04 -15.02 -21.81
N SER A 38 -27.14 -14.86 -21.06
CA SER A 38 -27.68 -15.90 -20.19
C SER A 38 -29.22 -15.84 -20.24
N PRO A 39 -29.93 -16.97 -20.48
CA PRO A 39 -31.36 -16.95 -20.78
C PRO A 39 -32.20 -16.67 -19.53
N VAL A 40 -33.10 -15.69 -19.63
CA VAL A 40 -34.01 -15.31 -18.55
C VAL A 40 -35.24 -16.23 -18.55
N HIS A 41 -35.36 -17.09 -17.54
CA HIS A 41 -36.64 -17.72 -17.20
C HIS A 41 -37.45 -16.78 -16.31
N ALA A 42 -38.64 -16.38 -16.77
CA ALA A 42 -39.52 -15.49 -16.02
C ALA A 42 -40.12 -16.18 -14.79
N ALA A 43 -39.92 -15.58 -13.61
CA ALA A 43 -40.57 -16.00 -12.37
C ALA A 43 -41.97 -15.36 -12.23
N PRO A 44 -42.95 -16.04 -11.58
CA PRO A 44 -44.27 -15.48 -11.31
C PRO A 44 -44.22 -14.33 -10.29
N PRO A 45 -45.23 -13.44 -10.24
CA PRO A 45 -45.22 -12.25 -9.40
C PRO A 45 -45.19 -12.58 -7.90
N ALA A 46 -44.31 -11.90 -7.17
CA ALA A 46 -44.16 -12.06 -5.72
C ALA A 46 -45.30 -11.39 -4.94
N PRO A 47 -45.70 -11.96 -3.77
CA PRO A 47 -46.64 -11.30 -2.86
C PRO A 47 -46.02 -10.04 -2.24
N SER A 48 -46.87 -9.05 -1.90
CA SER A 48 -46.43 -7.75 -1.39
C SER A 48 -45.67 -7.85 -0.06
N THR A 49 -44.41 -7.39 -0.07
CA THR A 49 -43.53 -7.33 1.10
C THR A 49 -44.13 -6.44 2.20
N PRO A 50 -44.26 -6.90 3.45
CA PRO A 50 -44.59 -6.02 4.57
C PRO A 50 -43.43 -5.02 4.81
N PRO A 51 -43.72 -3.81 5.33
CA PRO A 51 -42.69 -2.79 5.53
C PRO A 51 -41.62 -3.28 6.52
N ALA A 52 -40.36 -3.14 6.13
CA ALA A 52 -39.23 -3.52 6.97
C ALA A 52 -39.19 -2.65 8.23
N GLN A 53 -39.43 -3.28 9.40
CA GLN A 53 -39.12 -2.64 10.68
C GLN A 53 -37.59 -2.56 10.81
N PRO A 54 -37.03 -1.41 11.24
CA PRO A 54 -35.59 -1.29 11.45
C PRO A 54 -35.18 -2.18 12.62
N TYR A 55 -34.24 -3.09 12.38
CA TYR A 55 -33.54 -3.79 13.47
C TYR A 55 -32.81 -2.75 14.33
N GLY A 56 -33.15 -2.71 15.62
CA GLY A 56 -32.79 -1.60 16.50
C GLY A 56 -31.28 -1.44 16.75
N ASP A 57 -30.86 -0.19 16.97
CA ASP A 57 -29.49 0.24 17.30
C ASP A 57 -29.03 -0.22 18.70
N GLY A 58 -28.96 -1.54 18.93
CA GLY A 58 -28.70 -2.11 20.26
C GLY A 58 -27.23 -2.17 20.69
N TRP A 59 -26.27 -2.18 19.75
CA TRP A 59 -24.87 -2.56 20.05
C TRP A 59 -23.79 -1.70 19.37
N ARG A 60 -24.12 -0.48 18.90
CA ARG A 60 -23.07 0.50 18.56
C ARG A 60 -22.39 0.99 19.84
N ARG A 61 -21.39 0.23 20.29
CA ARG A 61 -20.38 0.72 21.23
C ARG A 61 -19.83 2.02 20.64
N GLN A 62 -19.93 3.12 21.37
CA GLN A 62 -19.51 4.43 20.86
C GLN A 62 -18.05 4.35 20.41
N ALA A 63 -17.80 4.68 19.14
CA ALA A 63 -16.45 4.94 18.65
C ALA A 63 -15.82 6.04 19.52
N ALA A 64 -14.49 6.01 19.67
CA ALA A 64 -13.80 7.02 20.46
C ALA A 64 -14.15 8.42 19.93
N ALA A 65 -14.55 9.32 20.84
CA ALA A 65 -14.94 10.68 20.47
C ALA A 65 -13.82 11.33 19.66
N ALA A 66 -14.17 11.92 18.51
CA ALA A 66 -13.19 12.54 17.64
C ALA A 66 -12.45 13.66 18.39
N PRO A 67 -11.13 13.80 18.22
CA PRO A 67 -10.37 14.89 18.82
C PRO A 67 -10.91 16.24 18.33
N GLY A 68 -10.86 17.25 19.21
CA GLY A 68 -11.18 18.63 18.82
C GLY A 68 -10.26 19.11 17.69
N ASP A 69 -10.73 20.05 16.87
CA ASP A 69 -10.04 20.46 15.63
C ASP A 69 -8.55 20.78 15.83
N ALA A 70 -8.20 21.47 16.91
CA ALA A 70 -6.82 21.82 17.25
C ALA A 70 -5.94 20.62 17.61
N GLU A 71 -6.51 19.55 18.18
CA GLU A 71 -5.79 18.29 18.44
C GLU A 71 -5.68 17.45 17.17
N ARG A 72 -6.75 17.36 16.37
CA ARG A 72 -6.70 16.70 15.06
C ARG A 72 -5.63 17.33 14.18
N ALA A 73 -5.58 18.66 14.11
CA ALA A 73 -4.61 19.44 13.32
C ALA A 73 -3.15 19.19 13.72
N ARG A 74 -2.89 18.70 14.94
CA ARG A 74 -1.54 18.27 15.38
C ARG A 74 -1.29 16.77 15.19
N SER A 75 -2.33 15.97 14.97
CA SER A 75 -2.22 14.51 14.90
C SER A 75 -1.81 14.05 13.52
N VAL A 76 -0.77 13.22 13.44
CA VAL A 76 -0.24 12.65 12.19
C VAL A 76 -0.30 11.13 12.30
N PHE A 77 -0.97 10.50 11.36
CA PHE A 77 -0.98 9.05 11.25
C PHE A 77 0.35 8.56 10.68
N VAL A 78 1.01 7.57 11.27
CA VAL A 78 2.29 7.05 10.79
C VAL A 78 2.15 5.59 10.41
N VAL A 79 2.59 5.25 9.19
CA VAL A 79 2.70 3.88 8.67
C VAL A 79 4.18 3.56 8.53
N HIS A 80 4.64 2.44 9.09
CA HIS A 80 6.04 2.06 9.07
C HIS A 80 6.23 0.53 9.10
N GLY A 81 7.42 0.08 8.70
CA GLY A 81 7.80 -1.33 8.75
C GLY A 81 8.38 -1.77 10.10
N ARG A 82 9.29 -2.75 10.07
CA ARG A 82 10.06 -3.23 11.23
C ARG A 82 11.31 -2.39 11.55
N ASP A 83 11.58 -1.34 10.78
CA ASP A 83 12.69 -0.42 11.06
C ASP A 83 12.41 0.51 12.26
N ASP A 84 12.63 -0.02 13.46
CA ASP A 84 12.52 0.74 14.72
C ASP A 84 13.49 1.92 14.82
N GLN A 85 14.61 1.94 14.06
CA GLN A 85 15.51 3.09 14.05
C GLN A 85 14.86 4.25 13.29
N VAL A 86 14.42 4.00 12.05
CA VAL A 86 13.76 5.00 11.21
C VAL A 86 12.45 5.46 11.84
N ARG A 87 11.63 4.54 12.36
CA ARG A 87 10.40 4.85 13.08
C ARG A 87 10.65 5.82 14.22
N ARG A 88 11.56 5.48 15.14
CA ARG A 88 11.83 6.30 16.33
C ARG A 88 12.28 7.71 15.97
N GLU A 89 13.25 7.86 15.06
CA GLU A 89 13.75 9.20 14.71
C GLU A 89 12.69 10.05 13.98
N MET A 90 11.81 9.44 13.17
CA MET A 90 10.68 10.14 12.55
C MET A 90 9.60 10.53 13.57
N TYR A 91 9.33 9.68 14.56
CA TYR A 91 8.47 9.99 15.70
C TYR A 91 9.02 11.17 16.52
N GLU A 92 10.33 11.21 16.77
CA GLU A 92 11.00 12.32 17.45
C GLU A 92 10.97 13.61 16.62
N LEU A 93 11.14 13.54 15.28
CA LEU A 93 10.96 14.70 14.40
C LEU A 93 9.56 15.30 14.54
N LEU A 94 8.53 14.47 14.45
CA LEU A 94 7.14 14.92 14.60
C LEU A 94 6.89 15.56 15.97
N ARG A 95 7.41 14.97 17.05
CA ARG A 95 7.30 15.54 18.42
C ARG A 95 8.00 16.90 18.55
N ARG A 96 9.19 17.07 17.96
CA ARG A 96 9.92 18.36 17.93
C ARG A 96 9.20 19.45 17.15
N LEU A 97 8.26 19.08 16.28
CA LEU A 97 7.39 19.98 15.52
C LEU A 97 6.03 20.23 16.22
N ASP A 98 5.87 19.82 17.49
CA ASP A 98 4.61 19.83 18.26
C ASP A 98 3.46 19.07 17.55
N LEU A 99 3.81 17.94 16.92
CA LEU A 99 2.87 17.01 16.30
C LEU A 99 2.77 15.71 17.13
N ARG A 100 1.60 15.06 17.02
CA ARG A 100 1.21 13.87 17.76
C ARG A 100 1.16 12.67 16.80
N PRO A 101 2.24 11.90 16.65
CA PRO A 101 2.20 10.70 15.80
C PRO A 101 1.28 9.62 16.40
N LYS A 102 0.60 8.87 15.53
CA LYS A 102 -0.39 7.82 15.85
C LYS A 102 -0.10 6.55 15.01
N GLU A 103 -0.18 5.37 15.63
CA GLU A 103 -0.01 4.07 14.96
C GLU A 103 -1.36 3.51 14.46
N TRP A 104 -1.37 2.52 13.55
CA TRP A 104 -2.60 1.89 13.01
C TRP A 104 -3.54 1.35 14.11
N GLU A 105 -2.96 0.78 15.16
CA GLU A 105 -3.68 0.27 16.32
C GLU A 105 -4.50 1.36 17.04
N ASP A 106 -4.13 2.64 16.95
CA ASP A 106 -4.93 3.73 17.51
C ASP A 106 -6.20 3.98 16.69
N LEU A 107 -6.14 3.86 15.36
CA LEU A 107 -7.31 3.96 14.49
C LEU A 107 -8.23 2.75 14.68
N VAL A 108 -7.67 1.53 14.76
CA VAL A 108 -8.42 0.31 15.08
C VAL A 108 -9.11 0.45 16.44
N ARG A 109 -8.39 0.92 17.47
CA ARG A 109 -8.93 1.18 18.81
C ARG A 109 -10.05 2.22 18.78
N ALA A 110 -9.92 3.28 17.96
CA ALA A 110 -10.94 4.31 17.82
C ALA A 110 -12.28 3.78 17.26
N THR A 111 -12.27 2.69 16.47
CA THR A 111 -13.51 2.03 16.02
C THR A 111 -14.32 1.41 17.18
N GLY A 112 -13.68 1.12 18.32
CA GLY A 112 -14.28 0.38 19.43
C GLY A 112 -14.52 -1.12 19.16
N GLN A 113 -14.18 -1.62 17.96
CA GLN A 113 -14.37 -3.00 17.54
C GLN A 113 -13.09 -3.83 17.80
N ALA A 114 -13.25 -5.12 18.12
CA ALA A 114 -12.10 -6.03 18.32
C ALA A 114 -11.46 -6.51 17.01
N SER A 115 -12.20 -6.45 15.90
CA SER A 115 -11.77 -6.83 14.56
C SER A 115 -12.62 -6.04 13.53
N PRO A 116 -12.35 -4.73 13.34
CA PRO A 116 -13.16 -3.90 12.46
C PRO A 116 -13.07 -4.33 10.99
N PHE A 117 -14.12 -4.03 10.22
CA PHE A 117 -14.00 -4.07 8.77
C PHE A 117 -13.04 -2.98 8.30
N LEU A 118 -12.24 -3.27 7.26
CA LEU A 118 -11.16 -2.39 6.83
C LEU A 118 -11.67 -1.00 6.41
N GLY A 119 -12.81 -0.96 5.72
CA GLY A 119 -13.46 0.29 5.31
C GLY A 119 -13.87 1.17 6.49
N ASP A 120 -14.22 0.60 7.65
CA ASP A 120 -14.63 1.36 8.84
C ASP A 120 -13.44 2.13 9.44
N VAL A 121 -12.26 1.48 9.49
CA VAL A 121 -11.01 2.11 9.97
C VAL A 121 -10.62 3.26 9.04
N VAL A 122 -10.67 3.02 7.72
CA VAL A 122 -10.32 3.98 6.67
C VAL A 122 -11.27 5.17 6.64
N ALA A 123 -12.58 4.95 6.81
CA ALA A 123 -13.59 6.02 6.85
C ALA A 123 -13.46 6.90 8.11
N GLY A 124 -13.09 6.31 9.26
CA GLY A 124 -12.89 7.05 10.51
C GLY A 124 -11.56 7.81 10.60
N ALA A 125 -10.52 7.37 9.89
CA ALA A 125 -9.17 7.91 10.02
C ALA A 125 -9.06 9.44 9.85
N PRO A 126 -9.66 10.08 8.83
CA PRO A 126 -9.54 11.53 8.60
C PRO A 126 -10.11 12.42 9.72
N ALA A 127 -10.95 11.86 10.61
CA ALA A 127 -11.45 12.57 11.79
C ALA A 127 -10.47 12.50 12.98
N GLN A 128 -9.56 11.52 12.99
CA GLN A 128 -8.62 11.24 14.09
C GLN A 128 -7.25 11.90 13.88
N ALA A 129 -6.80 12.05 12.63
CA ALA A 129 -5.54 12.71 12.28
C ALA A 129 -5.70 13.66 11.09
N GLN A 130 -4.84 14.68 11.01
CA GLN A 130 -4.83 15.68 9.96
C GLN A 130 -4.12 15.21 8.69
N ALA A 131 -3.02 14.47 8.84
CA ALA A 131 -2.20 13.99 7.74
C ALA A 131 -1.73 12.56 8.03
N ALA A 132 -1.20 11.90 7.00
CA ALA A 132 -0.53 10.62 7.12
C ALA A 132 0.91 10.68 6.61
N LEU A 133 1.80 9.94 7.25
CA LEU A 133 3.22 9.82 6.93
C LEU A 133 3.57 8.33 6.75
N VAL A 134 3.94 7.94 5.54
CA VAL A 134 4.29 6.56 5.21
C VAL A 134 5.80 6.43 5.04
N LEU A 135 6.41 5.57 5.85
CA LEU A 135 7.85 5.31 5.89
C LEU A 135 8.17 4.03 5.10
N LEU A 136 8.71 4.19 3.90
CA LEU A 136 9.15 3.11 3.02
C LEU A 136 10.62 2.80 3.31
N THR A 137 10.87 1.69 3.99
CA THR A 137 12.22 1.23 4.40
C THR A 137 12.59 -0.11 3.75
N PRO A 138 13.89 -0.42 3.57
CA PRO A 138 14.36 -1.67 2.98
C PRO A 138 14.29 -2.81 4.01
N ASP A 139 13.10 -3.33 4.25
CA ASP A 139 12.84 -4.27 5.35
C ASP A 139 12.88 -5.73 4.92
N ASP A 140 12.29 -6.05 3.76
CA ASP A 140 12.28 -7.39 3.18
C ASP A 140 13.19 -7.44 1.96
N VAL A 141 13.80 -8.60 1.69
CA VAL A 141 14.55 -8.89 0.45
C VAL A 141 13.68 -9.71 -0.49
N VAL A 142 13.58 -9.29 -1.75
CA VAL A 142 12.76 -9.92 -2.79
C VAL A 142 13.51 -10.03 -4.11
N THR A 143 13.04 -10.92 -4.99
CA THR A 143 13.42 -10.99 -6.40
C THR A 143 12.17 -11.30 -7.21
N LEU A 144 12.07 -10.81 -8.45
CA LEU A 144 11.10 -11.33 -9.41
C LEU A 144 11.37 -12.83 -9.66
N HIS A 145 10.31 -13.61 -9.86
CA HIS A 145 10.41 -15.02 -10.19
C HIS A 145 11.20 -15.20 -11.50
N PRO A 146 12.20 -16.11 -11.58
CA PRO A 146 13.10 -16.19 -12.72
C PRO A 146 12.41 -16.38 -14.08
N GLU A 147 11.32 -17.14 -14.12
CA GLU A 147 10.55 -17.42 -15.34
C GLU A 147 9.71 -16.23 -15.84
N LEU A 148 9.50 -15.21 -15.00
CA LEU A 148 8.76 -13.99 -15.36
C LEU A 148 9.67 -12.88 -15.91
N ARG A 149 10.98 -13.12 -16.01
CA ARG A 149 11.96 -12.16 -16.51
C ARG A 149 11.93 -12.10 -18.04
N GLY A 150 11.68 -10.92 -18.58
CA GLY A 150 11.86 -10.62 -20.00
C GLY A 150 13.34 -10.59 -20.42
N ARG A 151 13.58 -10.28 -21.70
CA ARG A 151 14.94 -10.21 -22.27
C ARG A 151 15.74 -8.98 -21.81
N ASN A 152 15.04 -7.88 -21.52
CA ASN A 152 15.62 -6.56 -21.22
C ASN A 152 15.12 -6.06 -19.86
N GLU A 153 15.22 -6.90 -18.84
CA GLU A 153 14.86 -6.53 -17.47
C GLU A 153 15.91 -5.58 -16.85
N PRO A 154 15.49 -4.58 -16.06
CA PRO A 154 16.43 -3.78 -15.27
C PRO A 154 17.00 -4.57 -14.10
N ASP A 155 18.12 -4.10 -13.53
CA ASP A 155 18.85 -4.77 -12.44
C ASP A 155 17.97 -5.14 -11.23
N TYR A 156 16.94 -4.34 -10.93
CA TYR A 156 16.04 -4.55 -9.79
C TYR A 156 14.96 -5.64 -10.02
N GLU A 157 14.88 -6.21 -11.23
CA GLU A 157 14.03 -7.37 -11.55
C GLU A 157 14.85 -8.66 -11.73
N THR A 158 16.15 -8.54 -12.05
CA THR A 158 17.04 -9.70 -12.27
C THR A 158 17.79 -10.17 -11.03
N ARG A 159 17.90 -9.31 -10.01
CA ARG A 159 18.69 -9.55 -8.79
C ARG A 159 17.82 -9.41 -7.55
N PRO A 160 18.19 -10.04 -6.42
CA PRO A 160 17.62 -9.68 -5.12
C PRO A 160 17.74 -8.16 -4.89
N VAL A 161 16.69 -7.56 -4.34
CA VAL A 161 16.57 -6.13 -3.97
C VAL A 161 15.75 -5.99 -2.69
N CYS A 162 15.94 -4.90 -1.95
CA CYS A 162 15.15 -4.63 -0.75
C CYS A 162 13.82 -3.93 -1.10
N GLN A 163 12.79 -4.14 -0.29
CA GLN A 163 11.48 -3.48 -0.40
C GLN A 163 10.88 -3.18 0.99
N PRO A 164 9.85 -2.31 1.06
CA PRO A 164 9.00 -2.18 2.25
C PRO A 164 8.27 -3.49 2.58
N ARG A 165 7.93 -3.66 3.87
CA ARG A 165 7.06 -4.76 4.33
C ARG A 165 5.74 -4.77 3.55
N PRO A 166 5.19 -5.92 3.13
CA PRO A 166 3.90 -6.01 2.45
C PRO A 166 2.77 -5.28 3.18
N ASN A 167 2.69 -5.37 4.52
CA ASN A 167 1.72 -4.63 5.34
C ASN A 167 1.74 -3.12 5.05
N VAL A 168 2.93 -2.50 5.02
CA VAL A 168 3.13 -1.08 4.73
C VAL A 168 2.62 -0.70 3.34
N LEU A 169 2.71 -1.60 2.36
CA LEU A 169 2.21 -1.36 1.01
C LEU A 169 0.68 -1.39 0.96
N ILE A 170 0.03 -2.29 1.70
CA ILE A 170 -1.43 -2.36 1.81
C ILE A 170 -1.96 -1.14 2.59
N GLU A 171 -1.32 -0.81 3.73
CA GLU A 171 -1.63 0.35 4.56
C GLU A 171 -1.44 1.67 3.81
N LEU A 172 -0.39 1.79 2.98
CA LEU A 172 -0.21 2.90 2.04
C LEU A 172 -1.43 3.04 1.12
N GLY A 173 -1.89 1.95 0.50
CA GLY A 173 -3.09 1.99 -0.36
C GLY A 173 -4.33 2.50 0.38
N MET A 174 -4.56 2.05 1.61
CA MET A 174 -5.64 2.52 2.48
C MET A 174 -5.51 4.00 2.85
N VAL A 175 -4.30 4.42 3.21
CA VAL A 175 -3.99 5.82 3.58
C VAL A 175 -4.16 6.75 2.38
N LEU A 176 -3.80 6.32 1.17
CA LEU A 176 -4.05 7.09 -0.06
C LEU A 176 -5.55 7.23 -0.38
N MET A 177 -6.40 6.31 0.11
CA MET A 177 -7.86 6.42 0.01
C MET A 177 -8.45 7.37 1.07
N ALA A 178 -7.98 7.32 2.31
CA ALA A 178 -8.46 8.19 3.40
C ALA A 178 -7.90 9.63 3.34
N TYR A 179 -6.65 9.79 2.89
CA TYR A 179 -5.89 11.04 2.88
C TYR A 179 -5.33 11.35 1.48
N PRO A 180 -6.15 11.42 0.41
CA PRO A 180 -5.67 11.49 -0.97
C PRO A 180 -4.71 12.66 -1.24
N GLU A 181 -4.95 13.80 -0.59
CA GLU A 181 -4.16 15.04 -0.68
C GLU A 181 -3.24 15.29 0.54
N ARG A 182 -3.40 14.49 1.61
CA ARG A 182 -2.75 14.71 2.93
C ARG A 182 -1.82 13.56 3.32
N THR A 183 -1.40 12.75 2.35
CA THR A 183 -0.42 11.66 2.53
C THR A 183 0.97 12.10 2.10
N LEU A 184 1.94 11.99 3.01
CA LEU A 184 3.36 12.11 2.76
C LEU A 184 3.96 10.71 2.61
N ILE A 185 4.66 10.46 1.51
CA ILE A 185 5.43 9.22 1.30
C ILE A 185 6.91 9.55 1.43
N VAL A 186 7.63 8.81 2.26
CA VAL A 186 9.06 9.01 2.56
C VAL A 186 9.82 7.69 2.36
N GLU A 187 10.74 7.69 1.40
CA GLU A 187 11.68 6.59 1.15
C GLU A 187 12.96 6.81 1.98
N VAL A 188 13.34 5.84 2.80
CA VAL A 188 14.55 5.89 3.63
C VAL A 188 15.41 4.67 3.29
N GLY A 189 16.49 4.86 2.53
CA GLY A 189 17.35 3.77 2.05
C GLY A 189 17.04 3.32 0.62
N GLY A 190 17.65 2.21 0.20
CA GLY A 190 17.50 1.67 -1.14
C GLY A 190 16.35 0.68 -1.24
N VAL A 191 15.21 1.11 -1.78
CA VAL A 191 14.04 0.25 -2.03
C VAL A 191 13.79 0.04 -3.53
N ARG A 192 13.23 -1.11 -3.91
CA ARG A 192 12.77 -1.41 -5.27
C ARG A 192 11.72 -0.36 -5.69
N PRO A 193 11.80 0.21 -6.91
CA PRO A 193 10.76 1.10 -7.42
C PRO A 193 9.38 0.41 -7.41
N ILE A 194 8.36 1.15 -6.98
CA ILE A 194 6.96 0.70 -7.00
C ILE A 194 6.25 1.53 -8.06
N ALA A 195 5.74 0.88 -9.12
CA ALA A 195 5.22 1.57 -10.30
C ALA A 195 4.02 2.48 -9.98
N ASP A 196 3.08 2.00 -9.17
CA ASP A 196 1.82 2.72 -8.90
C ASP A 196 1.98 3.97 -8.02
N ILE A 197 3.13 4.14 -7.34
CA ILE A 197 3.46 5.37 -6.61
C ILE A 197 4.36 6.32 -7.42
N ALA A 198 4.85 5.93 -8.59
CA ALA A 198 5.77 6.74 -9.39
C ALA A 198 5.14 8.05 -9.92
N GLY A 199 3.81 8.11 -9.99
CA GLY A 199 3.06 9.35 -10.28
C GLY A 199 2.86 10.28 -9.07
N ARG A 200 3.23 9.86 -7.85
CA ARG A 200 3.16 10.68 -6.63
C ARG A 200 4.54 11.22 -6.25
N ASN A 201 4.56 12.43 -5.70
CA ASN A 201 5.80 13.05 -5.27
C ASN A 201 6.29 12.39 -3.97
N VAL A 202 7.39 11.64 -4.01
CA VAL A 202 7.98 10.94 -2.85
C VAL A 202 9.16 11.74 -2.28
N ILE A 203 9.33 11.78 -0.95
CA ILE A 203 10.54 12.30 -0.32
C ILE A 203 11.57 11.16 -0.23
N ARG A 204 12.60 11.19 -1.08
CA ARG A 204 13.83 10.42 -0.81
C ARG A 204 14.58 11.12 0.31
N PHE A 205 14.68 10.46 1.46
CA PHE A 205 15.14 11.04 2.71
C PHE A 205 16.54 10.53 3.06
N ASP A 206 17.53 11.39 2.84
CA ASP A 206 18.97 11.16 3.04
C ASP A 206 19.51 11.72 4.37
N GLY A 207 18.61 12.21 5.25
CA GLY A 207 18.97 12.82 6.53
C GLY A 207 19.57 14.22 6.41
N SER A 208 19.57 14.83 5.22
CA SER A 208 19.96 16.22 5.01
C SER A 208 18.94 17.20 5.59
N GLU A 209 19.38 18.44 5.86
CA GLU A 209 18.49 19.54 6.22
C GLU A 209 17.45 19.82 5.13
N THR A 210 17.82 19.63 3.86
CA THR A 210 16.90 19.73 2.71
C THR A 210 15.81 18.65 2.76
N ALA A 211 16.14 17.41 3.16
CA ALA A 211 15.14 16.35 3.32
C ALA A 211 14.22 16.60 4.52
N LEU A 212 14.76 17.07 5.65
CA LEU A 212 13.96 17.52 6.80
C LEU A 212 12.99 18.66 6.43
N GLY A 213 13.49 19.69 5.73
CA GLY A 213 12.67 20.81 5.25
C GLY A 213 11.54 20.34 4.32
N LYS A 214 11.80 19.38 3.42
CA LYS A 214 10.75 18.78 2.57
C LYS A 214 9.65 18.08 3.38
N VAL A 215 9.98 17.41 4.49
CA VAL A 215 8.98 16.79 5.38
C VAL A 215 8.16 17.88 6.06
N VAL A 216 8.82 18.88 6.66
CA VAL A 216 8.19 20.01 7.35
C VAL A 216 7.21 20.76 6.46
N GLU A 217 7.64 21.18 5.26
CA GLU A 217 6.78 21.94 4.35
C GLU A 217 5.59 21.12 3.84
N ARG A 218 5.75 19.80 3.63
CA ARG A 218 4.60 18.96 3.27
C ARG A 218 3.63 18.71 4.41
N LEU A 219 4.09 18.67 5.66
CA LEU A 219 3.20 18.60 6.82
C LEU A 219 2.36 19.89 6.93
N LYS A 220 2.97 21.06 6.71
CA LYS A 220 2.23 22.34 6.61
C LYS A 220 1.21 22.32 5.47
N LEU A 221 1.60 21.89 4.27
CA LEU A 221 0.70 21.78 3.11
C LEU A 221 -0.45 20.78 3.33
N ALA A 222 -0.22 19.70 4.10
CA ALA A 222 -1.27 18.77 4.53
C ALA A 222 -2.19 19.35 5.63
N GLY A 223 -1.96 20.60 6.06
CA GLY A 223 -2.76 21.32 7.04
C GLY A 223 -2.37 21.06 8.50
N CYS A 224 -1.22 20.44 8.78
CA CYS A 224 -0.76 20.24 10.15
C CYS A 224 -0.35 21.57 10.80
N THR A 225 -0.67 21.74 12.09
CA THR A 225 -0.24 22.89 12.89
C THR A 225 1.22 22.73 13.34
N VAL A 226 2.14 22.74 12.38
CA VAL A 226 3.58 22.58 12.61
C VAL A 226 4.14 23.73 13.45
N ASN A 227 4.95 23.42 14.48
CA ASN A 227 5.78 24.39 15.18
C ASN A 227 7.26 24.24 14.73
N ASP A 228 7.69 25.07 13.78
CA ASP A 228 9.05 25.07 13.24
C ASP A 228 9.91 26.27 13.72
N THR A 229 9.42 27.02 14.70
CA THR A 229 10.06 28.24 15.24
C THR A 229 11.38 27.95 15.95
N GLY A 230 11.47 26.84 16.68
CA GLY A 230 12.69 26.39 17.35
C GLY A 230 13.71 25.75 16.40
N SER A 231 14.95 25.55 16.86
CA SER A 231 16.04 24.95 16.08
C SER A 231 16.11 23.42 16.14
N ASP A 232 15.53 22.78 17.15
CA ASP A 232 15.77 21.36 17.47
C ASP A 232 15.28 20.35 16.43
N TRP A 233 14.29 20.72 15.62
CA TRP A 233 13.84 19.89 14.49
C TRP A 233 14.85 19.87 13.33
N ARG A 234 15.75 20.87 13.22
CA ARG A 234 16.79 20.96 12.18
C ARG A 234 18.00 20.05 12.46
N GLN A 235 18.02 19.33 13.59
CA GLN A 235 19.12 18.43 13.95
C GLN A 235 19.20 17.25 12.98
N THR A 236 20.20 17.24 12.10
CA THR A 236 20.43 16.16 11.11
C THR A 236 21.11 14.93 11.68
N TYR A 237 21.86 15.05 12.78
CA TYR A 237 22.69 13.96 13.33
C TYR A 237 21.94 12.63 13.57
N PRO A 238 20.71 12.59 14.13
CA PRO A 238 19.99 11.32 14.33
C PRO A 238 19.70 10.56 13.02
N PHE A 239 19.60 11.29 11.91
CA PHE A 239 19.25 10.75 10.60
C PHE A 239 20.46 10.36 9.76
N LYS A 240 21.66 10.91 10.00
CA LYS A 240 22.85 10.69 9.14
C LYS A 240 23.33 9.23 9.06
N HIS A 241 23.02 8.42 10.06
CA HIS A 241 23.55 7.06 10.22
C HIS A 241 22.43 6.02 10.43
N LEU A 242 21.31 6.20 9.72
CA LEU A 242 20.22 5.22 9.72
C LEU A 242 20.65 3.93 9.00
N SER A 243 20.45 2.78 9.67
CA SER A 243 20.83 1.45 9.15
C SER A 243 20.19 1.16 7.80
N ALA A 244 19.00 1.70 7.54
CA ALA A 244 18.29 1.66 6.27
C ALA A 244 19.16 2.07 5.05
N TYR A 245 20.07 3.04 5.21
CA TYR A 245 20.96 3.47 4.12
C TYR A 245 21.97 2.41 3.69
N HIS A 246 22.27 1.47 4.59
CA HIS A 246 23.30 0.45 4.42
C HIS A 246 22.74 -0.97 4.22
N ARG A 247 21.43 -1.20 4.44
CA ARG A 247 20.82 -2.50 4.14
C ARG A 247 20.94 -2.83 2.65
N ARG A 248 21.39 -4.05 2.35
CA ARG A 248 21.50 -4.61 1.01
C ARG A 248 21.00 -6.06 1.06
N PRO A 249 20.57 -6.62 -0.08
CA PRO A 249 20.26 -8.04 -0.25
C PRO A 249 21.44 -8.97 0.02
#